data_AF-A0A9D2LRV2-F1
#
_entry.id   AF-A0A9D2LRV2-F1
#
_cell.length_a   1.000
_cell.length_b   1.000
_cell.length_c   1.000
_cell.angle_alpha   90.00
_cell.angle_beta   90.00
_cell.angle_gamma   90.00
#
_symmetry.space_group_name_H-M   'P 1'
#
loop_
_entity.id
_entity.type
_entity.pdbx_description
1 polymer ?
#
loop_
_entity_poly.entity_id
_entity_poly.type
_entity_poly.pdbx_seq_one_letter_code
_entity_poly.pdbx_strand_id
1 'polypeptide(L)' 'MNFTQISEYLGYSSIHYFSRQFKKISGMTPSEYSSSIKALSEGRHSS' A
#
# COMPACT_ATOMS: atom_id res chain seq x y z
N MET A 1 -9.87 -2.47 5.09
CA MET A 1 -8.66 -3.27 5.34
C MET A 1 -7.47 -2.31 5.41
N ASN A 2 -6.71 -2.31 6.51
CA ASN A 2 -5.49 -1.49 6.66
C ASN A 2 -4.23 -2.35 6.37
N PHE A 3 -3.05 -1.72 6.26
CA PHE A 3 -1.82 -2.44 5.91
C PHE A 3 -1.36 -3.45 6.97
N THR A 4 -1.68 -3.24 8.25
CA THR A 4 -1.43 -4.23 9.30
C THR A 4 -2.22 -5.52 9.05
N GLN A 5 -3.51 -5.40 8.76
CA GLN A 5 -4.36 -6.55 8.45
C GLN A 5 -3.93 -7.27 7.17
N ILE A 6 -3.48 -6.52 6.15
CA ILE A 6 -2.93 -7.11 4.92
C ILE A 6 -1.64 -7.87 5.22
N SER A 7 -0.75 -7.29 6.03
CA SER A 7 0.50 -7.93 6.47
C SER A 7 0.22 -9.24 7.18
N GLU A 8 -0.70 -9.26 8.14
CA GLU A 8 -1.10 -10.46 8.90
C GLU A 8 -1.72 -11.51 7.99
N TYR A 9 -2.65 -11.13 7.12
CA TYR A 9 -3.31 -12.03 6.17
C TYR A 9 -2.32 -12.69 5.20
N LEU A 10 -1.30 -11.96 4.78
CA LEU A 10 -0.23 -12.48 3.90
C LEU A 10 0.85 -13.25 4.66
N GLY A 11 0.73 -13.43 5.99
CA GLY A 11 1.65 -14.21 6.81
C GLY A 11 2.98 -13.50 7.13
N TYR A 12 3.04 -12.17 7.02
CA TYR A 12 4.23 -11.43 7.44
C TYR A 12 4.28 -11.33 8.97
N SER A 13 5.46 -11.61 9.53
CA SER A 13 5.72 -11.52 10.97
C SER A 13 5.68 -10.10 11.54
N SER A 14 5.68 -9.07 10.68
CA SER A 14 5.64 -7.67 11.08
C SER A 14 5.23 -6.76 9.93
N ILE A 15 4.43 -5.73 10.24
CA ILE A 15 4.08 -4.64 9.34
C ILE A 15 5.31 -3.92 8.78
N HIS A 16 6.40 -3.84 9.54
CA HIS A 16 7.65 -3.22 9.08
C HIS A 16 8.35 -4.08 8.04
N TYR A 17 8.32 -5.41 8.18
CA TYR A 17 8.91 -6.32 7.20
C TYR A 17 8.11 -6.30 5.89
N PHE A 18 6.78 -6.36 5.99
CA PHE A 18 5.88 -6.15 4.86
C PHE A 18 6.18 -4.83 4.15
N SER A 19 6.25 -3.71 4.89
CA SER A 19 6.45 -2.37 4.30
C SER A 19 7.79 -2.24 3.56
N ARG A 20 8.87 -2.84 4.10
CA ARG A 20 10.19 -2.85 3.42
C ARG A 20 10.15 -3.67 2.13
N GLN A 21 9.57 -4.87 2.16
CA GLN A 21 9.47 -5.72 0.98
C GLN A 21 8.56 -5.09 -0.08
N PHE A 22 7.41 -4.56 0.33
CA PHE A 22 6.48 -3.86 -0.55
C PHE A 22 7.20 -2.71 -1.25
N LYS A 23 7.91 -1.84 -0.51
CA LYS A 23 8.67 -0.74 -1.10
C LYS A 23 9.76 -1.20 -2.06
N LYS A 24 10.46 -2.30 -1.73
CA LYS A 24 11.49 -2.86 -2.61
C LYS A 24 10.92 -3.31 -3.95
N ILE A 25 9.68 -3.84 -3.96
CA ILE A 25 9.05 -4.40 -5.16
C ILE A 25 8.29 -3.32 -5.95
N SER A 26 7.48 -2.49 -5.28
CA SER A 26 6.64 -1.48 -5.94
C SER A 26 7.33 -0.14 -6.16
N GLY A 27 8.46 0.12 -5.50
CA GLY A 27 9.14 1.41 -5.46
C GLY A 27 8.53 2.42 -4.48
N MET A 28 7.37 2.12 -3.87
CA MET A 28 6.63 3.02 -2.99
C MET A 28 6.34 2.38 -1.64
N THR A 29 6.32 3.15 -0.56
CA THR A 29 5.74 2.67 0.70
C THR A 29 4.25 2.33 0.49
N PRO A 30 3.67 1.43 1.31
CA PRO A 30 2.26 1.10 1.20
C PRO A 30 1.34 2.33 1.27
N SER A 31 1.65 3.28 2.17
CA SER A 31 0.89 4.54 2.30
C SER A 31 0.98 5.43 1.06
N GLU A 32 2.18 5.60 0.48
CA GLU A 32 2.36 6.35 -0.77
C GLU A 32 1.57 5.71 -1.92
N TYR A 33 1.63 4.38 -2.04
CA TYR A 33 0.86 3.65 -3.04
C TYR A 33 -0.65 3.88 -2.87
N SER A 34 -1.18 3.75 -1.65
CA SER A 34 -2.61 4.00 -1.35
C SER A 34 -3.04 5.41 -1.73
N SER A 35 -2.24 6.42 -1.39
CA SER A 35 -2.50 7.81 -1.77
C SER A 35 -2.48 8.02 -3.29
N SER A 36 -1.55 7.38 -4.01
CA SER A 36 -1.47 7.49 -5.47
C SER A 36 -2.72 6.90 -6.16
N ILE A 37 -3.22 5.76 -5.68
CA ILE A 37 -4.43 5.12 -6.23
C ILE A 37 -5.66 5.97 -5.93
N LYS A 38 -5.76 6.57 -4.73
CA LYS A 38 -6.85 7.52 -4.41
C LYS A 38 -6.84 8.71 -5.36
N ALA A 39 -5.69 9.35 -5.55
CA ALA A 39 -5.56 10.48 -6.47
C ALA A 39 -5.95 10.10 -7.93
N LEU A 40 -5.53 8.92 -8.40
CA LEU A 40 -5.92 8.41 -9.73
C LEU A 40 -7.43 8.14 -9.85
N SER A 41 -8.06 7.64 -8.79
CA SER A 41 -9.51 7.38 -8.76
C SER A 41 -10.31 8.68 -8.74
N GLU A 42 -9.85 9.68 -8.00
CA GLU A 42 -10.54 10.96 -7.83
C GLU A 42 -10.38 11.86 -9.07
N GLY A 43 -9.21 11.84 -9.72
CA GLY A 43 -8.96 12.60 -10.95
C GLY A 43 -9.76 12.12 -12.18
N ARG A 44 -10.30 10.89 -12.15
CA ARG A 44 -11.16 10.36 -13.22
C ARG A 44 -12.61 10.83 -13.16
N HIS A 45 -13.04 11.44 -12.05
CA HIS A 45 -14.40 11.97 -11.88
C HIS A 45 -14.53 13.45 -12.28
N SER A 46 -13.45 14.08 -12.75
CA SER A 46 -13.40 15.52 -13.08
C SER A 46 -13.44 15.82 -14.59
N SER A 47 -13.80 14.86 -15.44
CA SER A 47 -13.92 15.04 -16.92
C SER A 47 -15.33 14.77 -17.40
#